data_AF-A0A6P0DT59-F1
#
_entry.id   AF-A0A6P0DT59-F1
#
_cell.length_a   1.000
_cell.length_b   1.000
_cell.length_c   1.000
_cell.angle_alpha   90.00
_cell.angle_beta   90.00
_cell.angle_gamma   90.00
#
_symmetry.space_group_name_H-M   'P 1'
#
loop_
_entity.id
_entity.type
_entity.pdbx_description
1 polymer ?
#
loop_
_entity_poly.entity_id
_entity_poly.type
_entity_poly.pdbx_seq_one_letter_code
_entity_poly.pdbx_strand_id
1 'polypeptide(L)'
;MSAHPPTAFEASPAHRLHELFLGAETRHGTYDPARLRLVGSKMEMKDPAGNGPRDVNGPATAELWEKHLAGTRPLGVSPLREDGMCRFGVVDIDLYDGGFNHGELAEKIRRAGLPLILT
;
A
#
# COMPACT_ATOMS: atom_id res chain seq x y z
N MET A 1 12.28 -33.65 -7.72
CA MET A 1 11.59 -32.81 -8.72
C MET A 1 11.68 -31.38 -8.22
N SER A 2 12.61 -30.59 -8.76
CA SER A 2 12.84 -29.22 -8.31
C SER A 2 11.91 -28.31 -9.10
N ALA A 3 10.87 -27.79 -8.46
CA ALA A 3 10.01 -26.78 -9.08
C ALA A 3 10.85 -25.52 -9.33
N HIS A 4 10.88 -25.04 -10.57
CA HIS A 4 11.40 -23.71 -10.88
C HIS A 4 10.51 -22.67 -10.18
N PRO A 5 11.08 -21.66 -9.51
CA PRO A 5 10.28 -20.53 -9.05
C PRO A 5 9.66 -19.85 -10.28
N PRO A 6 8.37 -19.46 -10.23
CA PRO A 6 7.72 -18.81 -11.35
C PRO A 6 8.46 -17.52 -11.72
N THR A 7 8.60 -17.27 -13.02
CA THR A 7 9.16 -16.00 -13.49
C THR A 7 8.21 -14.85 -13.12
N ALA A 8 8.71 -13.63 -12.93
CA ALA A 8 7.93 -12.50 -12.42
C ALA A 8 6.64 -12.17 -13.23
N PHE A 9 6.53 -12.66 -14.46
CA PHE A 9 5.33 -12.52 -15.32
C PHE A 9 4.24 -13.58 -15.08
N GLU A 10 4.55 -14.70 -14.41
CA GLU A 10 3.58 -15.79 -14.12
C GLU A 10 2.95 -15.67 -12.71
N ALA A 11 3.50 -14.81 -11.86
CA ALA A 11 3.00 -14.59 -10.51
C ALA A 11 1.62 -13.88 -10.52
N SER A 12 0.72 -14.28 -9.60
CA SER A 12 -0.59 -13.63 -9.44
C SER A 12 -0.44 -12.13 -9.09
N PRO A 13 -1.45 -11.28 -9.38
CA PRO A 13 -1.40 -9.87 -8.97
C PRO A 13 -1.11 -9.68 -7.48
N ALA A 14 -1.67 -10.53 -6.62
CA ALA A 14 -1.41 -10.51 -5.19
C ALA A 14 0.05 -10.81 -4.86
N HIS A 15 0.64 -11.84 -5.49
CA HIS A 15 2.05 -12.17 -5.30
C HIS A 15 2.95 -11.02 -5.76
N ARG A 16 2.66 -10.41 -6.91
CA ARG A 16 3.44 -9.27 -7.42
C ARG A 16 3.38 -8.06 -6.49
N LEU A 17 2.20 -7.77 -5.91
CA LEU A 17 2.05 -6.67 -4.95
C LEU A 17 2.74 -6.99 -3.62
N HIS A 18 2.62 -8.22 -3.12
CA HIS A 18 3.38 -8.68 -1.96
C HIS A 18 4.88 -8.47 -2.14
N GLU A 19 5.43 -8.88 -3.28
CA GLU A 19 6.84 -8.66 -3.61
C GLU A 19 7.19 -7.17 -3.73
N LEU A 20 6.38 -6.37 -4.44
CA LEU A 20 6.66 -4.94 -4.61
C LEU A 20 6.68 -4.19 -3.28
N PHE A 21 5.78 -4.55 -2.37
CA PHE A 21 5.54 -3.90 -1.09
C PHE A 21 6.03 -4.75 0.09
N LEU A 22 7.17 -5.45 -0.05
CA LEU A 22 7.78 -6.12 1.10
C LEU A 22 8.10 -5.10 2.20
N GLY A 23 7.52 -5.32 3.37
CA GLY A 23 7.64 -4.50 4.56
C GLY A 23 7.84 -5.36 5.80
N ALA A 24 7.36 -4.90 6.96
CA ALA A 24 7.57 -5.60 8.24
C ALA A 24 7.27 -7.11 8.17
N GLU A 25 8.22 -7.92 8.65
CA GLU A 25 8.15 -9.37 8.61
C GLU A 25 7.42 -9.98 9.83
N THR A 26 7.29 -9.22 10.92
CA THR A 26 6.67 -9.67 12.18
C THR A 26 5.26 -9.14 12.39
N ARG A 27 4.79 -8.21 11.57
CA ARG A 27 3.47 -7.59 11.72
C ARG A 27 2.87 -7.09 10.40
N HIS A 28 1.55 -6.99 10.39
CA HIS A 28 0.78 -6.28 9.37
C HIS A 28 -0.34 -5.45 10.00
N GLY A 29 -0.79 -4.43 9.29
CA GLY A 29 -1.91 -3.59 9.69
C GLY A 29 -3.26 -4.18 9.28
N THR A 30 -4.31 -3.86 10.04
CA THR A 30 -5.70 -4.05 9.65
C THR A 30 -6.55 -2.95 10.28
N TYR A 31 -7.72 -2.71 9.73
CA TYR A 31 -8.79 -1.96 10.40
C TYR A 31 -10.11 -2.73 10.30
N ASP A 32 -11.12 -2.25 11.02
CA ASP A 32 -12.48 -2.76 10.94
C ASP A 32 -13.25 -1.96 9.86
N PRO A 33 -13.63 -2.58 8.73
CA PRO A 33 -14.26 -1.87 7.62
C PRO A 33 -15.63 -1.30 7.99
N ALA A 34 -16.30 -1.82 9.03
CA ALA A 34 -17.55 -1.27 9.51
C ALA A 34 -17.39 0.12 10.17
N ARG A 35 -16.15 0.54 10.44
CA ARG A 35 -15.82 1.84 11.04
C ARG A 35 -15.48 2.92 10.02
N LEU A 36 -15.44 2.58 8.73
CA LEU A 36 -15.21 3.57 7.68
C LEU A 36 -16.37 4.56 7.65
N ARG A 37 -16.09 5.82 7.91
CA ARG A 37 -17.07 6.91 7.86
C ARG A 37 -16.48 8.15 7.22
N LEU A 38 -17.31 8.85 6.46
CA LEU A 38 -16.96 10.14 5.89
C LEU A 38 -17.20 11.23 6.94
N VAL A 39 -16.15 12.00 7.26
CA VAL A 39 -16.17 13.12 8.20
C VAL A 39 -15.73 14.36 7.45
N GLY A 40 -16.69 15.21 7.08
CA GLY A 40 -16.45 16.28 6.11
C GLY A 40 -16.02 15.68 4.77
N SER A 41 -14.79 15.97 4.34
CA SER A 41 -14.18 15.43 3.12
C SER A 41 -13.19 14.29 3.37
N LYS A 42 -13.04 13.81 4.61
CA LYS A 42 -12.03 12.81 5.00
C LYS A 42 -12.68 11.48 5.34
N MET A 43 -12.13 10.39 4.81
CA MET A 43 -12.47 9.05 5.29
C MET A 43 -11.73 8.78 6.59
N GLU A 44 -12.47 8.55 7.67
CA GLU A 44 -11.94 8.14 8.96
C GLU A 44 -12.27 6.67 9.24
N MET A 45 -11.36 6.01 9.94
CA MET A 45 -11.46 4.61 10.37
C MET A 45 -11.29 4.48 11.89
N LYS A 46 -11.38 5.60 12.62
CA LYS A 46 -11.33 5.67 14.08
C LYS A 46 -12.74 5.69 14.66
N ASP A 47 -12.94 4.95 15.75
CA ASP A 47 -14.14 5.05 16.57
C ASP A 47 -14.17 6.37 17.38
N PRO A 48 -15.30 6.72 18.04
CA PRO A 48 -15.40 7.94 18.84
C PRO A 48 -14.42 8.02 20.02
N ALA A 49 -13.88 6.88 20.46
CA ALA A 49 -12.83 6.81 21.49
C ALA A 49 -11.42 6.95 20.90
N GLY A 50 -11.29 7.07 19.58
CA GLY A 50 -10.02 7.24 18.87
C GLY A 50 -9.34 5.94 18.44
N ASN A 51 -9.93 4.76 18.69
CA ASN A 51 -9.34 3.49 18.29
C ASN A 51 -9.51 3.27 16.79
N GLY A 52 -8.42 3.03 16.08
CA GLY A 52 -8.39 2.92 14.62
C GLY A 52 -7.68 1.67 14.13
N PRO A 53 -6.85 1.80 13.07
CA PRO A 53 -6.03 0.71 12.59
C PRO A 53 -5.15 0.12 13.69
N ARG A 54 -4.91 -1.17 13.59
CA ARG A 54 -4.10 -1.92 14.55
C ARG A 54 -3.12 -2.82 13.83
N ASP A 55 -2.00 -3.06 14.50
CA ASP A 55 -1.05 -4.09 14.12
C ASP A 55 -1.57 -5.47 14.55
N VAL A 56 -1.27 -6.47 13.73
CA VAL A 56 -1.53 -7.89 13.94
C VAL A 56 -0.23 -8.63 13.76
N ASN A 57 0.03 -9.63 14.60
CA ASN A 57 1.22 -10.48 14.51
C ASN A 57 1.26 -11.23 13.16
N GLY A 58 2.45 -11.31 12.58
CA GLY A 58 2.74 -11.98 11.33
C GLY A 58 2.80 -11.05 10.12
N PRO A 59 3.50 -11.45 9.05
CA PRO A 59 3.74 -10.62 7.87
C PRO A 59 2.47 -10.43 7.03
N ALA A 60 2.51 -9.47 6.10
CA ALA A 60 1.48 -9.26 5.09
C ALA A 60 1.61 -10.29 3.93
N THR A 61 1.24 -11.54 4.19
CA THR A 61 1.40 -12.67 3.26
C THR A 61 0.66 -12.48 1.92
N ALA A 62 1.09 -13.21 0.89
CA ALA A 62 0.41 -13.23 -0.41
C ALA A 62 -1.09 -13.59 -0.30
N GLU A 63 -1.48 -14.49 0.59
CA GLU A 63 -2.89 -14.82 0.85
C GLU A 63 -3.68 -13.63 1.43
N LEU A 64 -3.05 -12.84 2.31
CA LEU A 64 -3.66 -11.61 2.82
C LEU A 64 -3.83 -10.57 1.71
N TRP A 65 -2.87 -10.48 0.80
CA TRP A 65 -3.00 -9.66 -0.41
C TRP A 65 -4.14 -10.12 -1.32
N GLU A 66 -4.31 -11.43 -1.52
CA GLU A 66 -5.45 -11.98 -2.28
C GLU A 66 -6.80 -11.56 -1.66
N LYS A 67 -6.93 -11.71 -0.33
CA LYS A 67 -8.13 -11.29 0.39
C LYS A 67 -8.38 -9.77 0.30
N HIS A 68 -7.31 -8.98 0.31
CA HIS A 68 -7.37 -7.54 0.16
C HIS A 68 -7.85 -7.12 -1.23
N LEU A 69 -7.27 -7.71 -2.29
CA LEU A 69 -7.69 -7.46 -3.67
C LEU A 69 -9.12 -7.93 -3.95
N ALA A 70 -9.58 -8.98 -3.26
CA ALA A 70 -10.97 -9.44 -3.31
C ALA A 70 -11.94 -8.54 -2.52
N GLY A 71 -11.46 -7.51 -1.81
CA GLY A 71 -12.29 -6.61 -0.99
C GLY A 71 -12.82 -7.26 0.29
N THR A 72 -12.33 -8.44 0.66
CA THR A 72 -12.84 -9.20 1.81
C THR A 72 -12.16 -8.85 3.13
N ARG A 73 -10.98 -8.23 3.06
CA ARG A 73 -10.17 -7.90 4.23
C ARG A 73 -9.32 -6.65 4.02
N PRO A 74 -9.34 -5.68 4.94
CA PRO A 74 -8.34 -4.61 4.96
C PRO A 74 -6.95 -5.14 5.31
N LEU A 75 -5.93 -4.64 4.60
CA LEU A 75 -4.52 -4.96 4.83
C LEU A 75 -3.71 -3.66 4.86
N GLY A 76 -2.83 -3.54 5.84
CA GLY A 76 -1.81 -2.50 5.90
C GLY A 76 -0.41 -3.12 5.95
N VAL A 77 0.56 -2.45 5.34
CA VAL A 77 1.96 -2.89 5.35
C VAL A 77 2.82 -1.74 5.88
N SER A 78 3.61 -2.02 6.92
CA SER A 78 4.60 -1.06 7.40
C SER A 78 5.84 -1.15 6.49
N PRO A 79 6.33 -0.04 5.92
CA PRO A 79 7.49 -0.07 5.01
C PRO A 79 8.80 -0.39 5.74
N LEU A 80 8.86 -0.15 7.06
CA LEU A 80 10.03 -0.43 7.87
C LEU A 80 10.14 -1.93 8.17
N ARG A 81 11.24 -2.52 7.72
CA ARG A 81 11.60 -3.92 7.93
C ARG A 81 12.49 -4.08 9.16
N GLU A 82 12.68 -5.32 9.55
CA GLU A 82 13.35 -5.70 10.80
C GLU A 82 14.86 -5.45 10.73
N ASP A 83 15.41 -5.36 9.52
CA ASP A 83 16.78 -4.93 9.26
C ASP A 83 16.98 -3.40 9.34
N GLY A 84 15.91 -2.64 9.65
CA GLY A 84 15.94 -1.19 9.75
C GLY A 84 15.87 -0.47 8.40
N MET A 85 15.64 -1.20 7.30
CA MET A 85 15.56 -0.64 5.95
C MET A 85 14.11 -0.57 5.44
N CYS A 86 13.88 0.25 4.40
CA CYS A 86 12.61 0.34 3.69
C CYS A 86 12.80 -0.01 2.21
N ARG A 87 11.91 -0.83 1.63
CA ARG A 87 11.90 -1.12 0.17
C ARG A 87 11.07 -0.10 -0.62
N PHE A 88 10.10 0.51 0.03
CA PHE A 88 9.18 1.48 -0.55
C PHE A 88 8.87 2.60 0.44
N GLY A 89 8.37 3.71 -0.09
CA GLY A 89 7.90 4.85 0.70
C GLY A 89 6.60 5.39 0.11
N VAL A 90 5.84 6.07 0.95
CA VAL A 90 4.64 6.82 0.55
C VAL A 90 4.89 8.29 0.85
N VAL A 91 4.55 9.15 -0.11
CA VAL A 91 4.72 10.60 0.00
C VAL A 91 3.44 11.23 -0.52
N ASP A 92 2.83 12.07 0.31
CA ASP A 92 1.64 12.83 -0.05
C ASP A 92 2.04 14.27 -0.41
N ILE A 93 1.33 14.86 -1.38
CA ILE A 93 1.49 16.27 -1.75
C ILE A 93 0.32 17.04 -1.14
N ASP A 94 0.60 17.83 -0.10
CA ASP A 94 -0.39 18.60 0.65
C ASP A 94 -0.79 19.94 -0.04
N LEU A 95 -1.02 19.92 -1.35
CA LEU A 95 -1.51 21.07 -2.11
C LEU A 95 -3.04 20.97 -2.27
N TYR A 96 -3.75 21.50 -1.27
CA TYR A 96 -5.22 21.48 -1.23
C TYR A 96 -5.84 22.69 -1.95
N ASP A 97 -5.16 23.83 -1.95
CA ASP A 97 -5.64 25.08 -2.56
C ASP A 97 -4.76 25.45 -3.76
N GLY A 98 -5.37 25.58 -4.94
CA GLY A 98 -4.68 25.98 -6.18
C GLY A 98 -4.52 24.87 -7.23
N GLY A 99 -4.88 23.63 -6.89
CA GLY A 99 -4.90 22.48 -7.81
C GLY A 99 -3.50 21.95 -8.15
N PHE A 100 -3.33 20.63 -8.09
CA PHE A 100 -2.11 19.98 -8.56
C PHE A 100 -2.19 19.76 -10.08
N ASN A 101 -1.33 20.44 -10.84
CA ASN A 101 -1.29 20.29 -12.29
C ASN A 101 -0.56 18.99 -12.69
N HIS A 102 -1.32 17.91 -12.80
CA HIS A 102 -0.82 16.59 -13.20
C HIS A 102 -0.18 16.61 -14.60
N GLY A 103 -0.66 17.45 -15.52
CA GLY A 103 -0.08 17.58 -16.86
C GLY A 103 1.32 18.19 -16.85
N GLU A 104 1.54 19.23 -16.03
CA GLU A 104 2.87 19.82 -15.88
C GLU A 104 3.85 18.84 -15.21
N LEU A 105 3.39 18.05 -14.23
CA LEU A 105 4.20 16.98 -13.64
C LEU A 105 4.57 15.95 -14.70
N ALA A 106 3.62 15.49 -15.53
CA ALA A 106 3.87 14.51 -16.58
C ALA A 106 4.98 14.97 -17.54
N GLU A 107 4.94 16.23 -17.98
CA GLU A 107 5.97 16.79 -18.86
C GLU A 107 7.33 16.90 -18.16
N LYS A 108 7.36 17.23 -16.86
CA LYS A 108 8.60 17.23 -16.06
C LYS A 108 9.20 15.83 -15.96
N ILE A 109 8.38 14.82 -15.67
CA ILE A 109 8.79 13.40 -15.60
C ILE A 109 9.39 12.96 -16.93
N ARG A 110 8.68 13.21 -18.04
CA ARG A 110 9.12 12.83 -19.38
C ARG A 110 10.44 13.51 -19.77
N ARG A 111 10.55 14.82 -19.53
CA ARG A 111 11.78 15.58 -19.82
C ARG A 111 12.98 15.12 -18.99
N ALA A 112 12.74 14.73 -17.75
CA ALA A 112 13.78 14.23 -16.85
C ALA A 112 14.12 12.74 -17.08
N GLY A 113 13.37 12.02 -17.93
CA GLY A 113 13.59 10.59 -18.18
C GLY A 113 13.38 9.71 -16.95
N LEU A 114 12.50 10.14 -16.02
CA LEU A 114 12.28 9.41 -14.78
C LEU A 114 11.35 8.20 -15.01
N PRO A 115 11.64 7.04 -14.40
CA PRO A 115 10.82 5.83 -14.53
C PRO A 115 9.61 5.89 -13.59
N LEU A 116 8.79 6.92 -13.71
CA LEU A 116 7.59 7.12 -12.89
C LEU A 116 6.34 6.76 -13.69
N ILE A 117 5.39 6.10 -13.02
CA ILE A 117 4.06 5.83 -13.56
C ILE A 117 3.12 6.91 -13.03
N LEU A 118 2.48 7.63 -13.95
CA LEU A 118 1.39 8.57 -13.65
C LEU A 118 0.13 7.99 -14.30
N THR A 119 -0.88 7.65 -13.49
CA THR A 119 -2.15 7.05 -13.93
C THR A 119 -3.31 8.02 -13.78
#